data_AF-A0AAW9Z0G2-F1
#
_entry.id   AF-A0AAW9Z0G2-F1
#
_cell.length_a   1.000
_cell.length_b   1.000
_cell.length_c   1.000
_cell.angle_alpha   90.00
_cell.angle_beta   90.00
_cell.angle_gamma   90.00
#
_symmetry.space_group_name_H-M   'P 1'
#
loop_
_entity.id
_entity.type
_entity.pdbx_description
1 polymer ?
#
loop_
_entity_poly.entity_id
_entity_poly.type
_entity_poly.pdbx_seq_one_letter_code
_entity_poly.pdbx_strand_id
1 'polypeptide(L)'
;MEIEKVVYNVHNGQPFLVVKNEEGENVYPEFEYTEVPVPEGVYLPAFFDVYKNQWIGSTKEEFEKTLPKETSVNKDLLISQLTIKVAAQESEMTQLKSLIGNLTLEVAQLKGGAMG
;
A
#
# COMPACT_ATOMS: atom_id res chain seq x y z
N MET A 1 -24.79 18.69 23.53
CA MET A 1 -24.74 18.30 22.10
C MET A 1 -25.88 17.33 21.89
N GLU A 2 -26.92 17.80 21.21
CA GLU A 2 -28.09 16.99 20.88
C GLU A 2 -27.81 16.33 19.52
N ILE A 3 -27.84 15.00 19.47
CA ILE A 3 -27.67 14.24 18.22
C ILE A 3 -29.04 14.13 17.58
N GLU A 4 -29.19 14.68 16.38
CA GLU A 4 -30.44 14.61 15.62
C GLU A 4 -30.55 13.28 14.87
N LYS A 5 -29.47 12.87 14.21
CA LYS A 5 -29.40 11.59 13.48
C LYS A 5 -27.97 11.17 13.19
N VAL A 6 -27.82 9.93 12.71
CA VAL A 6 -26.58 9.37 12.22
C VAL A 6 -26.72 9.10 10.72
N VAL A 7 -25.73 9.52 9.94
CA VAL A 7 -25.62 9.21 8.52
C VAL A 7 -24.32 8.45 8.25
N TYR A 8 -24.24 7.72 7.15
CA TYR A 8 -23.12 6.84 6.85
C TYR A 8 -22.52 7.21 5.49
N ASN A 9 -21.20 7.35 5.43
CA ASN A 9 -20.47 7.61 4.19
C ASN A 9 -20.63 6.43 3.21
N VAL A 10 -21.17 6.69 2.01
CA VAL A 10 -21.49 5.64 1.02
C VAL A 10 -20.28 4.86 0.52
N HIS A 11 -19.06 5.37 0.68
CA HIS A 11 -17.86 4.71 0.16
C HIS A 11 -17.22 3.74 1.15
N ASN A 12 -17.48 3.89 2.45
CA ASN A 12 -16.76 3.12 3.47
C ASN A 12 -17.57 2.79 4.73
N GLY A 13 -18.84 3.19 4.83
CA GLY A 13 -19.69 2.92 5.98
C GLY A 13 -19.36 3.72 7.23
N GLN A 14 -18.45 4.70 7.15
CA GLN A 14 -18.09 5.53 8.30
C GLN A 14 -19.29 6.35 8.78
N PRO A 15 -19.68 6.24 10.06
CA PRO A 15 -20.78 7.01 10.60
C PRO A 15 -20.37 8.47 10.83
N PHE A 16 -21.34 9.38 10.69
CA PHE A 16 -21.25 10.79 11.01
C PHE A 16 -22.47 11.23 11.81
N LEU A 17 -22.23 11.95 12.89
CA LEU A 17 -23.27 12.45 13.78
C LEU A 17 -23.75 13.81 13.28
N VAL A 18 -25.01 13.89 12.87
CA VAL A 18 -25.66 15.17 12.56
C VAL A 18 -26.08 15.81 13.87
N VAL A 19 -25.49 16.96 14.17
CA VAL A 19 -25.72 17.74 15.39
C VAL A 19 -26.06 19.18 15.02
N LYS A 20 -26.78 19.88 15.90
CA LYS A 20 -27.05 21.31 15.73
C LYS A 20 -25.81 22.14 16.03
N ASN A 21 -25.55 23.16 15.20
CA ASN A 21 -24.58 24.21 15.49
C ASN A 21 -25.13 25.22 16.52
N GLU A 22 -24.36 26.27 16.81
CA GLU A 22 -24.75 27.32 17.77
C GLU A 22 -25.98 28.14 17.32
N GLU A 23 -26.29 28.14 16.02
CA GLU A 23 -27.44 28.81 15.40
C GLU A 23 -28.67 27.91 15.32
N GLY A 24 -28.55 26.64 15.75
CA GLY A 24 -29.63 25.66 15.74
C GLY A 24 -29.79 24.91 14.41
N GLU A 25 -28.87 25.08 13.45
CA GLU A 25 -28.88 24.41 12.16
C GLU A 25 -28.15 23.05 12.20
N ASN A 26 -28.67 22.08 11.46
CA ASN A 26 -28.07 20.74 11.37
C ASN A 26 -26.79 20.76 10.54
N VAL A 27 -25.69 20.32 11.13
CA VAL A 27 -24.41 20.15 10.44
C VAL A 27 -24.36 18.77 9.79
N TYR A 28 -24.29 18.76 8.46
CA TYR A 28 -24.18 17.55 7.63
C TYR A 28 -22.74 17.33 7.15
N PRO A 29 -22.37 16.08 6.79
CA PRO A 29 -21.05 15.82 6.22
C PRO A 29 -20.96 16.35 4.78
N GLU A 30 -19.73 16.66 4.35
CA GLU A 30 -19.45 17.11 2.98
C GLU A 30 -19.39 15.96 1.96
N PHE A 31 -19.34 14.71 2.42
CA PHE A 31 -19.29 13.52 1.58
C PHE A 31 -20.68 12.98 1.24
N GLU A 32 -20.79 12.16 0.19
CA GLU A 32 -22.01 11.43 -0.12
C GLU A 32 -22.38 10.45 1.01
N TYR A 33 -23.64 10.52 1.47
CA TYR A 33 -24.10 9.75 2.62
C TYR A 33 -25.44 9.06 2.38
N THR A 34 -25.69 8.04 3.20
CA THR A 34 -26.98 7.34 3.30
C THR A 34 -27.43 7.32 4.77
N GLU A 35 -28.74 7.30 4.99
CA GLU A 35 -29.33 7.07 6.33
C GLU A 35 -29.47 5.57 6.62
N VAL A 36 -29.22 4.71 5.63
CA VAL A 36 -29.29 3.26 5.77
C VAL A 36 -28.02 2.77 6.49
N PRO A 37 -28.14 2.20 7.70
CA PRO A 37 -26.98 1.69 8.43
C PRO A 37 -26.36 0.49 7.71
N VAL A 38 -25.05 0.33 7.88
CA VAL A 38 -24.33 -0.87 7.44
C VAL A 38 -24.95 -2.08 8.17
N PRO A 39 -25.45 -3.10 7.45
CA PRO A 39 -26.09 -4.26 8.06
C PRO A 39 -25.13 -5.02 8.98
N GLU A 40 -25.67 -5.61 10.05
CA GLU A 40 -24.90 -6.53 10.89
C GLU A 40 -24.35 -7.69 10.05
N GLY A 41 -23.08 -8.02 10.25
CA GLY A 41 -22.37 -9.05 9.49
C GLY A 41 -21.60 -8.55 8.29
N VAL A 42 -21.84 -7.32 7.81
CA VAL A 42 -20.97 -6.67 6.81
C VAL A 42 -19.72 -6.13 7.49
N TYR A 43 -18.56 -6.66 7.11
CA TYR A 43 -17.26 -6.21 7.57
C TYR A 43 -16.80 -5.01 6.77
N LEU A 44 -16.37 -3.96 7.46
CA LEU A 44 -15.88 -2.74 6.83
C LEU A 44 -14.42 -2.90 6.36
N PRO A 45 -14.02 -2.20 5.27
CA PRO A 45 -14.81 -1.23 4.51
C PRO A 45 -15.83 -1.90 3.55
N ALA A 46 -17.00 -1.27 3.44
CA ALA A 46 -18.08 -1.64 2.51
C ALA A 46 -18.59 -0.38 1.81
N PHE A 47 -19.23 -0.52 0.64
CA PHE A 47 -19.80 0.62 -0.10
C PHE A 47 -21.31 0.45 -0.32
N PHE A 48 -22.03 1.55 -0.46
CA PHE A 48 -23.47 1.56 -0.70
C PHE A 48 -23.78 1.61 -2.20
N ASP A 49 -24.50 0.62 -2.71
CA ASP A 49 -25.00 0.59 -4.08
C ASP A 49 -26.31 1.39 -4.13
N VAL A 50 -26.23 2.62 -4.62
CA VAL A 50 -27.38 3.55 -4.74
C VAL A 50 -28.48 3.02 -5.67
N TYR A 51 -28.16 2.19 -6.67
CA TYR A 51 -29.15 1.64 -7.59
C TYR A 51 -29.95 0.50 -6.97
N LYS A 52 -29.32 -0.26 -6.07
CA LYS A 52 -29.94 -1.38 -5.35
C LYS A 52 -30.39 -1.01 -3.93
N ASN A 53 -30.08 0.20 -3.49
CA ASN A 53 -30.36 0.72 -2.15
C ASN A 53 -29.87 -0.24 -1.04
N GLN A 54 -28.64 -0.76 -1.17
CA GLN A 54 -28.08 -1.74 -0.25
C GLN A 54 -26.56 -1.61 -0.11
N TRP A 55 -26.05 -2.07 1.03
CA TRP A 55 -24.60 -2.18 1.26
C TRP A 55 -24.00 -3.40 0.56
N ILE A 56 -22.84 -3.22 -0.04
CA ILE A 56 -22.03 -4.25 -0.69
C ILE A 56 -20.72 -4.37 0.10
N GLY A 57 -20.48 -5.54 0.65
CA GLY A 57 -19.27 -5.87 1.41
C GLY A 57 -19.17 -7.37 1.66
N SER A 58 -18.15 -7.77 2.40
CA SER A 58 -17.91 -9.17 2.77
C SER A 58 -18.16 -9.37 4.26
N THR A 59 -18.37 -10.60 4.69
CA THR A 59 -18.28 -10.94 6.11
C THR A 59 -16.83 -10.90 6.58
N LYS A 60 -16.62 -10.83 7.90
CA LYS A 60 -15.28 -10.87 8.49
C LYS A 60 -14.54 -12.15 8.07
N GLU A 61 -15.22 -13.28 8.09
CA GLU A 61 -14.66 -14.59 7.74
C GLU A 61 -14.25 -14.67 6.26
N GLU A 62 -15.05 -14.11 5.36
CA GLU A 62 -14.71 -14.02 3.94
C GLU A 62 -13.50 -13.10 3.72
N PHE A 63 -13.48 -11.95 4.38
CA PHE A 63 -12.35 -11.02 4.31
C PHE A 63 -11.06 -11.68 4.82
N GLU A 64 -11.11 -12.34 5.98
CA GLU A 64 -9.95 -13.04 6.54
C GLU A 64 -9.44 -14.17 5.64
N LYS A 65 -10.32 -14.85 4.88
CA LYS A 65 -9.91 -15.84 3.87
C LYS A 65 -9.19 -15.23 2.67
N THR A 66 -9.44 -13.95 2.36
CA THR A 66 -8.72 -13.24 1.30
C THR A 66 -7.33 -12.76 1.72
N LEU A 67 -7.08 -12.65 3.03
CA LEU A 67 -5.78 -12.25 3.53
C LEU A 67 -4.73 -13.27 3.10
N PRO A 68 -3.53 -12.83 2.67
CA PRO A 68 -2.43 -13.74 2.45
C PRO A 68 -2.24 -14.56 3.72
N LYS A 69 -2.36 -15.88 3.61
CA LYS A 69 -1.93 -16.76 4.71
C LYS A 69 -0.51 -16.39 5.02
N GLU A 70 -0.18 -16.17 6.30
CA GLU A 70 1.20 -16.00 6.71
C GLU A 70 1.98 -17.23 6.25
N THR A 71 2.61 -17.13 5.08
CA THR A 71 3.67 -18.05 4.74
C THR A 71 4.73 -17.79 5.79
N SER A 72 5.02 -18.83 6.58
CA SER A 72 6.24 -18.96 7.37
C SER A 72 7.44 -18.91 6.40
N VAL A 73 7.67 -17.74 5.81
CA VAL A 73 8.91 -17.45 5.12
C VAL A 73 9.89 -17.25 6.25
N ASN A 74 10.84 -18.16 6.36
CA ASN A 74 11.94 -17.99 7.29
C ASN A 74 12.71 -16.72 6.88
N LYS A 75 12.39 -15.61 7.55
CA LYS A 75 12.92 -14.28 7.23
C LYS A 75 14.44 -14.27 7.34
N ASP A 76 15.00 -15.00 8.31
CA ASP A 76 16.45 -15.12 8.49
C ASP A 76 17.11 -15.84 7.32
N LEU A 77 16.50 -16.91 6.80
CA LEU A 77 16.97 -17.60 5.61
C LEU A 77 16.91 -16.68 4.38
N LEU A 78 15.81 -15.94 4.20
CA LEU A 78 15.66 -15.00 3.09
C LEU A 78 16.68 -13.86 3.16
N ILE A 79 16.87 -13.28 4.34
CA ILE A 79 17.85 -12.21 4.58
C ILE A 79 19.27 -12.73 4.33
N SER A 80 19.60 -13.94 4.78
CA SER A 80 20.90 -14.57 4.52
C SER A 80 21.15 -14.78 3.03
N GLN A 81 20.17 -15.32 2.30
CA GLN A 81 20.27 -15.52 0.86
C GLN A 81 20.42 -14.19 0.10
N LEU A 82 19.67 -13.16 0.49
CA LEU A 82 19.79 -11.83 -0.10
C LEU A 82 21.15 -11.20 0.18
N THR A 83 21.65 -11.31 1.42
CA THR A 83 22.97 -10.81 1.81
C THR A 83 24.09 -11.47 1.00
N ILE A 84 24.04 -12.79 0.83
CA ILE A 84 24.99 -13.54 0.00
C ILE A 84 24.94 -13.05 -1.45
N LYS A 85 23.74 -12.85 -2.01
CA LYS A 85 23.58 -12.37 -3.38
C LYS A 85 24.14 -10.97 -3.57
N VAL A 86 23.90 -10.05 -2.62
CA VAL A 86 24.46 -8.69 -2.65
C VAL A 86 25.98 -8.74 -2.59
N ALA A 87 26.56 -9.51 -1.67
CA ALA A 87 28.01 -9.65 -1.55
C ALA A 87 28.66 -10.21 -2.83
N ALA A 88 28.02 -11.20 -3.47
CA ALA A 88 28.48 -11.74 -4.76
C ALA A 88 28.47 -10.67 -5.86
N GLN A 89 27.38 -9.89 -5.96
CA GLN A 89 27.26 -8.80 -6.93
C GLN A 89 28.28 -7.68 -6.71
N GLU A 90 28.57 -7.32 -5.46
CA GLU A 90 29.59 -6.32 -5.14
C GLU A 90 31.00 -6.78 -5.53
N SER A 91 31.29 -8.07 -5.34
CA SER A 91 32.55 -8.68 -5.78
C SER A 91 32.70 -8.63 -7.30
N GLU A 92 31.67 -9.06 -8.04
CA GLU A 92 31.65 -9.00 -9.51
C GLU A 92 31.81 -7.55 -10.02
N MET A 93 31.12 -6.59 -9.41
CA MET A 93 31.23 -5.17 -9.75
C MET A 93 32.66 -4.64 -9.54
N THR A 94 33.31 -5.07 -8.47
CA THR A 94 34.70 -4.68 -8.17
C THR A 94 35.67 -5.26 -9.20
N GLN A 95 35.49 -6.53 -9.58
CA GLN A 95 36.28 -7.15 -10.64
C GLN A 95 36.10 -6.47 -11.99
N LEU A 96 34.85 -6.14 -12.36
CA LEU A 96 34.56 -5.41 -13.59
C LEU A 96 35.22 -4.03 -13.61
N LYS A 97 35.16 -3.28 -12.50
CA LYS A 97 35.84 -1.98 -12.38
C LYS A 97 37.36 -2.11 -12.55
N SER A 98 37.97 -3.15 -11.98
CA SER A 98 39.40 -3.40 -12.14
C SER A 98 39.75 -3.73 -13.60
N LEU A 99 38.97 -4.58 -14.26
CA LEU A 99 39.17 -4.92 -15.66
C LEU A 99 39.06 -3.69 -16.57
N ILE A 100 38.06 -2.84 -16.35
CA ILE A 100 37.90 -1.57 -17.08
C ILE A 100 39.11 -0.66 -16.86
N GLY A 101 39.61 -0.56 -15.62
CA GLY A 101 40.81 0.21 -15.31
C GLY A 101 42.04 -0.29 -16.08
N ASN A 102 42.28 -1.59 -16.08
CA ASN A 102 43.39 -2.21 -16.81
C ASN A 102 43.29 -1.99 -18.32
N LEU A 103 42.12 -2.22 -18.92
CA LEU A 103 41.89 -1.97 -20.34
C LEU A 103 42.09 -0.49 -20.71
N THR A 104 41.70 0.43 -19.83
CA THR A 104 41.90 1.87 -20.04
C THR A 104 43.39 2.22 -20.06
N LEU A 105 44.18 1.62 -19.18
CA LEU A 105 45.64 1.78 -19.15
C LEU A 105 46.30 1.21 -20.41
N GLU A 106 45.92 0.01 -20.84
CA GLU A 106 46.45 -0.62 -22.06
C GLU A 106 46.16 0.25 -23.30
N VAL A 107 44.93 0.75 -23.44
CA VAL A 107 44.57 1.64 -24.56
C VAL A 107 45.36 2.94 -24.52
N ALA A 108 45.60 3.52 -23.34
CA ALA A 108 46.41 4.74 -23.20
C ALA A 108 47.88 4.49 -23.61
N GLN A 109 48.44 3.34 -23.22
CA GLN A 109 49.80 2.94 -23.59
C GLN A 109 49.95 2.72 -25.09
N LEU A 110 49.00 2.02 -25.73
CA LEU A 110 49.01 1.81 -27.18
C LEU A 110 48.90 3.13 -27.96
N LYS A 111 48.05 4.06 -27.50
CA LYS A 111 47.91 5.38 -28.13
C LYS A 111 49.14 6.28 -27.90
N GLY A 112 49.76 6.22 -26.72
CA GLY A 112 50.98 6.97 -26.41
C GLY A 112 52.22 6.44 -27.12
N GLY A 113 52.33 5.11 -27.28
CA GLY A 113 53.42 4.45 -28.00
C GLY A 113 53.35 4.61 -29.53
N ALA A 114 52.17 4.91 -30.08
CA ALA A 114 51.98 5.18 -31.52
C ALA A 114 52.38 6.62 -31.95
N MET A 115 52.79 7.48 -31.02
CA MET A 115 53.30 8.84 -31.30
C MET A 115 54.82 9.00 -31.09
N GLY A 116 55.55 7.90 -30.88
CA GLY A 116 57.01 7.88 -30.71
C GLY A 116 57.75 7.44 -31.97
#